data_AF-A0A519I3G8-F1
#
_entry.id   AF-A0A519I3G8-F1
#
_cell.length_a   1.000
_cell.length_b   1.000
_cell.length_c   1.000
_cell.angle_alpha   90.00
_cell.angle_beta   90.00
_cell.angle_gamma   90.00
#
_symmetry.space_group_name_H-M   'P 1'
#
loop_
_entity.id
_entity.type
_entity.pdbx_description
1 polymer ?
#
loop_
_entity_poly.entity_id
_entity_poly.type
_entity_poly.pdbx_seq_one_letter_code
_entity_poly.pdbx_strand_id
1 'polypeptide(L)' 'MSITIKSAADIEGMRLACRLASEVLDYIAPHIKPGITTKEIDRLGAECMA' A
#
# COMPACT_ATOMS: atom_id res chain seq x y z
N MET A 1 -14.84 19.56 11.58
CA MET A 1 -14.42 18.51 10.63
C MET A 1 -14.70 19.00 9.22
N SER A 2 -13.67 19.24 8.41
CA SER A 2 -13.82 19.51 6.98
C SER A 2 -13.57 18.21 6.22
N ILE A 3 -14.57 17.74 5.48
CA ILE A 3 -14.40 16.64 4.54
C ILE A 3 -14.05 17.28 3.21
N THR A 4 -12.88 16.96 2.66
CA THR A 4 -12.48 17.45 1.35
C THR A 4 -13.16 16.61 0.28
N ILE A 5 -13.97 17.26 -0.57
CA ILE A 5 -14.56 16.61 -1.74
C ILE A 5 -13.53 16.63 -2.85
N LYS A 6 -13.16 15.45 -3.33
CA LYS A 6 -12.11 15.27 -4.36
C LYS A 6 -12.62 15.68 -5.74
N SER A 7 -11.76 16.32 -6.53
CA SER A 7 -12.02 16.54 -7.95
C SER A 7 -11.88 15.23 -8.74
N ALA A 8 -12.34 15.22 -9.99
CA ALA A 8 -12.16 14.06 -10.87
C ALA A 8 -10.67 13.68 -11.02
N ALA A 9 -9.79 14.67 -11.18
CA ALA A 9 -8.34 14.44 -11.29
C ALA A 9 -7.75 13.82 -10.02
N ASP A 10 -8.17 14.29 -8.84
CA ASP A 10 -7.73 13.71 -7.56
C ASP A 10 -8.17 12.25 -7.43
N ILE A 11 -9.39 11.93 -7.90
CA ILE A 11 -9.91 10.56 -7.86
C ILE A 11 -9.10 9.66 -8.80
N GLU A 12 -8.76 10.11 -10.01
CA GLU A 12 -7.89 9.31 -10.90
C GLU A 12 -6.52 9.03 -10.27
N GLY A 13 -5.91 10.03 -9.65
CA GLY A 13 -4.66 9.85 -8.90
C GLY A 13 -4.80 8.85 -7.75
N MET A 14 -5.89 8.94 -6.98
CA MET A 14 -6.21 7.99 -5.92
C MET A 14 -6.40 6.56 -6.46
N ARG A 15 -7.03 6.38 -7.61
CA ARG A 15 -7.23 5.03 -8.20
C ARG A 15 -5.90 4.37 -8.54
N LEU A 16 -4.96 5.12 -9.13
CA LEU A 16 -3.62 4.60 -9.42
C LEU A 16 -2.88 4.27 -8.13
N ALA A 17 -2.85 5.19 -7.17
CA ALA A 17 -2.18 4.99 -5.89
C ALA A 17 -2.73 3.78 -5.12
N CYS A 18 -4.05 3.61 -5.05
CA CYS A 18 -4.67 2.48 -4.39
C CYS A 18 -4.40 1.15 -5.10
N ARG A 19 -4.29 1.15 -6.44
CA ARG A 19 -3.92 -0.06 -7.19
C ARG A 19 -2.50 -0.51 -6.86
N LEU A 20 -1.54 0.41 -6.91
CA LEU A 20 -0.15 0.13 -6.55
C LEU A 20 -0.03 -0.34 -5.10
N ALA A 21 -0.78 0.29 -4.18
CA ALA A 21 -0.81 -0.14 -2.79
C ALA A 21 -1.38 -1.56 -2.63
N SER A 22 -2.38 -1.95 -3.42
CA SER A 22 -2.90 -3.33 -3.44
C SER A 22 -1.85 -4.33 -3.88
N GLU A 23 -1.07 -4.01 -4.92
CA GLU A 23 -0.01 -4.89 -5.42
C GLU A 23 1.08 -5.12 -4.36
N VAL A 24 1.43 -4.09 -3.58
CA VAL A 24 2.34 -4.24 -2.43
C VAL A 24 1.74 -5.15 -1.36
N LEU A 25 0.43 -5.03 -1.07
CA LEU A 25 -0.24 -5.90 -0.10
C LEU A 25 -0.25 -7.36 -0.56
N ASP A 26 -0.53 -7.61 -1.84
CA ASP A 26 -0.49 -8.94 -2.44
C ASP A 26 0.92 -9.54 -2.38
N TYR A 27 1.95 -8.72 -2.56
CA TYR A 27 3.35 -9.13 -2.43
C TYR A 27 3.71 -9.51 -0.99
N ILE A 28 3.35 -8.72 0.02
CA ILE A 28 3.74 -8.99 1.42
C ILE A 28 2.92 -10.11 2.07
N ALA A 29 1.67 -10.33 1.65
CA ALA A 29 0.76 -11.33 2.23
C ALA A 29 1.37 -12.73 2.43
N PRO A 30 2.05 -13.35 1.44
CA PRO A 30 2.66 -14.67 1.60
C PRO A 30 3.83 -14.73 2.61
N HIS A 31 4.38 -13.58 3.02
CA HIS A 31 5.49 -13.51 3.97
C HIS A 31 5.03 -13.45 5.44
N ILE A 32 3.73 -13.26 5.68
CA ILE A 32 3.16 -13.18 7.03
C ILE A 32 3.08 -14.59 7.64
N LYS A 33 4.01 -14.89 8.54
CA LYS A 33 4.10 -16.17 9.25
C LYS A 33 4.67 -16.01 10.67
N PRO A 34 4.41 -16.95 11.59
CA PRO A 34 4.98 -16.90 12.93
C PRO A 34 6.52 -16.78 12.90
N GLY A 35 7.06 -15.92 13.75
CA GLY A 35 8.50 -15.67 13.86
C GLY A 35 9.05 -14.58 12.94
N ILE A 36 8.25 -14.04 12.01
CA ILE A 36 8.60 -12.82 11.27
C ILE A 36 8.23 -11.58 12.08
N THR A 37 9.13 -10.60 12.12
CA THR A 37 8.92 -9.30 12.76
C THR A 37 8.19 -8.35 11.81
N THR A 38 7.44 -7.40 12.37
CA THR A 38 6.80 -6.34 11.58
C THR A 38 7.80 -5.46 10.83
N LYS A 39 9.03 -5.33 11.34
CA LYS A 39 10.11 -4.60 10.67
C LYS A 39 10.63 -5.33 9.41
N GLU A 40 10.62 -6.65 9.40
CA GLU A 40 10.93 -7.43 8.19
C GLU A 40 9.84 -7.26 7.13
N ILE A 41 8.56 -7.26 7.53
CA ILE A 41 7.44 -6.97 6.62
C ILE A 41 7.52 -5.54 6.05
N ASP A 42 7.83 -4.56 6.89
CA ASP A 42 8.04 -3.15 6.48
C ASP A 42 9.13 -3.04 5.41
N ARG A 43 10.25 -3.75 5.59
CA ARG A 43 11.34 -3.78 4.62
C ARG A 43 10.91 -4.38 3.28
N LEU A 44 10.16 -5.49 3.29
CA LEU A 44 9.62 -6.10 2.08
C LEU A 44 8.66 -5.16 1.34
N GLY A 45 7.82 -4.43 2.09
CA GLY A 45 6.95 -3.39 1.53
C GLY A 45 7.75 -2.28 0.85
N ALA A 46 8.82 -1.79 1.48
CA ALA A 46 9.69 -0.77 0.91
C ALA A 46 10.44 -1.27 -0.35
N GLU A 47 10.89 -2.53 -0.36
CA GLU A 47 11.57 -3.14 -1.51
C GLU A 47 10.63 -3.31 -2.71
N CYS A 48 9.35 -3.59 -2.50
CA CYS A 48 8.34 -3.70 -3.56
C CYS A 48 8.00 -2.36 -4.23
N MET A 49 8.27 -1.23 -3.55
CA MET A 49 7.95 0.12 -4.03
C MET A 49 9.12 0.82 -4.72
N ALA A 50 10.32 0.22 -4.73
CA ALA A 50 11.54 0.76 -5.35
C ALA A 50 11.69 0.34 -6.81
#